data_AF-A0A3R6WL73-F1
#
_entry.id   AF-A0A3R6WL73-F1
#
_cell.length_a   1.000
_cell.length_b   1.000
_cell.length_c   1.000
_cell.angle_alpha   90.00
_cell.angle_beta   90.00
_cell.angle_gamma   90.00
#
_symmetry.space_group_name_H-M   'P 1'
#
loop_
_entity.id
_entity.type
_entity.pdbx_description
1 polymer ?
#
loop_
_entity_poly.entity_id
_entity_poly.type
_entity_poly.pdbx_seq_one_letter_code
_entity_poly.pdbx_strand_id
1 'polypeptide(L)'
;MLSHSGAEAFHLCLLAHRQLYRGQPERALRTSLKLASYDDIVDEREVYSLIAIAAYYTKHYEQCSRACNQLETVLVDKDKAALDALTLQIFSTTRPFDPPTRPYECPSCKHPVKEWAAKCDGCGRGFQTCMMSGATILDHRTYMCKTCRHSCIEHEIRDVSNCPLCHAPLK
;
A
#
# COMPACT_ATOMS: atom_id res chain seq x y z
N MET A 1 10.74 -21.69 5.85
CA MET A 1 10.70 -20.52 6.76
C MET A 1 10.50 -19.30 5.89
N LEU A 2 9.35 -18.63 5.98
CA LEU A 2 9.18 -17.35 5.30
C LEU A 2 10.22 -16.38 5.88
N SER A 3 11.00 -15.73 5.02
CA SER A 3 11.83 -14.59 5.43
C SER A 3 10.94 -13.53 6.09
N HIS A 4 11.51 -12.69 6.96
CA HIS A 4 10.74 -11.59 7.59
C HIS A 4 10.01 -10.74 6.54
N SER A 5 10.62 -10.54 5.36
CA SER A 5 10.03 -9.85 4.21
C SER A 5 8.82 -10.58 3.63
N GLY A 6 8.83 -11.92 3.60
CA GLY A 6 7.70 -12.71 3.10
C GLY A 6 6.46 -12.57 3.99
N ALA A 7 6.64 -12.65 5.31
CA ALA A 7 5.54 -12.44 6.24
C ALA A 7 4.96 -11.02 6.14
N GLU A 8 5.82 -10.01 6.01
CA GLU A 8 5.40 -8.61 5.83
C GLU A 8 4.60 -8.41 4.53
N ALA A 9 5.08 -8.95 3.40
CA ALA A 9 4.41 -8.81 2.11
C ALA A 9 2.99 -9.39 2.12
N PHE A 10 2.84 -10.66 2.54
CA PHE A 10 1.51 -11.28 2.63
C PHE A 10 0.62 -10.60 3.66
N HIS A 11 1.17 -10.10 4.76
CA HIS A 11 0.43 -9.32 5.74
C HIS A 11 -0.14 -8.03 5.13
N LEU A 12 0.68 -7.27 4.39
CA LEU A 12 0.24 -6.06 3.69
C LEU A 12 -0.81 -6.37 2.62
N CYS A 13 -0.65 -7.46 1.87
CA CYS A 13 -1.64 -7.94 0.90
C CYS A 13 -3.00 -8.21 1.56
N LEU A 14 -3.02 -8.99 2.64
CA LEU A 14 -4.24 -9.29 3.39
C LEU A 14 -4.84 -8.04 4.05
N LEU A 15 -3.98 -7.12 4.51
CA LEU A 15 -4.41 -5.85 5.10
C LEU A 15 -5.13 -4.97 4.07
N ALA A 16 -4.59 -4.86 2.85
CA ALA A 16 -5.21 -4.10 1.76
C ALA A 16 -6.60 -4.64 1.41
N HIS A 17 -6.73 -5.96 1.26
CA HIS A 17 -8.03 -6.63 1.08
C HIS A 17 -9.01 -6.27 2.21
N ARG A 18 -8.60 -6.43 3.48
CA ARG A 18 -9.44 -6.10 4.63
C ARG A 18 -9.86 -4.63 4.66
N GLN A 19 -8.98 -3.72 4.25
CA GLN A 19 -9.29 -2.29 4.15
C GLN A 19 -10.34 -2.02 3.08
N LEU A 20 -10.24 -2.65 1.91
CA LEU A 20 -11.28 -2.57 0.87
C LEU A 20 -12.62 -3.10 1.36
N TYR A 21 -12.66 -4.30 1.94
CA TYR A 21 -13.91 -4.90 2.47
C TYR A 21 -14.54 -4.07 3.61
N ARG A 22 -13.74 -3.28 4.35
CA ARG A 22 -14.22 -2.38 5.39
C ARG A 22 -14.61 -0.99 4.88
N GLY A 23 -14.61 -0.76 3.56
CA GLY A 23 -14.93 0.54 2.98
C GLY A 23 -13.88 1.61 3.25
N GLN A 24 -12.60 1.22 3.37
CA GLN A 24 -11.46 2.11 3.62
C GLN A 24 -10.50 2.14 2.41
N PRO A 25 -10.97 2.55 1.22
CA PRO A 25 -10.19 2.43 -0.02
C PRO A 25 -8.94 3.31 -0.04
N GLU A 26 -8.96 4.44 0.67
CA GLU A 26 -7.79 5.32 0.82
C GLU A 26 -6.63 4.63 1.58
N ARG A 27 -6.95 3.89 2.65
CA ARG A 27 -5.96 3.10 3.37
C ARG A 27 -5.49 1.93 2.51
N ALA A 28 -6.42 1.27 1.83
CA ALA A 28 -6.09 0.18 0.92
C ALA A 28 -5.11 0.62 -0.16
N LEU A 29 -5.36 1.76 -0.80
CA LEU A 29 -4.47 2.29 -1.84
C LEU A 29 -3.04 2.50 -1.31
N ARG A 30 -2.90 3.14 -0.14
CA ARG A 30 -1.59 3.37 0.48
C ARG A 30 -0.86 2.05 0.79
N THR A 31 -1.59 1.06 1.32
CA THR A 31 -1.05 -0.26 1.62
C THR A 31 -0.63 -0.98 0.33
N SER A 32 -1.46 -0.97 -0.71
CA SER A 32 -1.19 -1.62 -1.99
C SER A 32 -0.02 -0.98 -2.75
N LEU A 33 0.12 0.34 -2.71
CA LEU A 33 1.26 1.04 -3.33
C LEU A 33 2.60 0.71 -2.66
N LYS A 34 2.58 0.33 -1.38
CA LYS A 34 3.77 -0.21 -0.71
C LYS A 34 4.00 -1.68 -1.06
N LEU A 35 2.92 -2.44 -1.19
CA LEU A 35 3.01 -3.83 -1.60
C LEU A 35 3.72 -3.99 -2.96
N ALA A 36 3.63 -2.99 -3.83
CA ALA A 36 4.37 -2.93 -5.10
C ALA A 36 5.90 -3.00 -4.96
N SER A 37 6.48 -2.79 -3.78
CA SER A 37 7.92 -3.03 -3.56
C SER A 37 8.27 -4.47 -3.20
N TYR A 38 7.30 -5.38 -3.15
CA TYR A 38 7.46 -6.81 -2.86
C TYR A 38 7.12 -7.66 -4.09
N ASP A 39 7.51 -7.19 -5.28
CA ASP A 39 7.28 -7.82 -6.59
C ASP A 39 7.97 -9.19 -6.73
N ASP A 40 8.97 -9.47 -5.91
CA ASP A 40 9.66 -10.76 -5.82
C ASP A 40 8.92 -11.80 -4.95
N ILE A 41 7.89 -11.39 -4.20
CA ILE A 41 7.19 -12.25 -3.23
C ILE A 41 5.72 -12.43 -3.58
N VAL A 42 5.02 -11.33 -3.92
CA VAL A 42 3.58 -11.35 -4.19
C VAL A 42 3.35 -11.19 -5.69
N ASP A 43 2.45 -12.01 -6.22
CA ASP A 43 2.14 -12.03 -7.65
C ASP A 43 1.72 -10.65 -8.17
N GLU A 44 2.35 -10.24 -9.26
CA GLU A 44 2.18 -8.92 -9.87
C GLU A 44 0.71 -8.63 -10.24
N ARG A 45 -0.03 -9.65 -10.70
CA ARG A 45 -1.46 -9.54 -11.00
C ARG A 45 -2.24 -9.14 -9.76
N GLU A 46 -1.94 -9.75 -8.62
CA GLU A 46 -2.64 -9.49 -7.36
C GLU A 46 -2.37 -8.06 -6.86
N VAL A 47 -1.10 -7.67 -6.86
CA VAL A 47 -0.68 -6.34 -6.40
C VAL A 47 -1.32 -5.23 -7.24
N TYR A 48 -1.22 -5.31 -8.57
CA TYR A 48 -1.77 -4.25 -9.41
C TYR A 48 -3.30 -4.29 -9.51
N SER A 49 -3.95 -5.44 -9.30
CA SER A 49 -5.42 -5.50 -9.15
C SER A 49 -5.88 -4.72 -7.92
N LEU A 50 -5.20 -4.90 -6.78
CA LEU A 50 -5.48 -4.16 -5.56
C LEU A 50 -5.24 -2.65 -5.72
N ILE A 51 -4.15 -2.25 -6.40
CA ILE A 51 -3.88 -0.84 -6.68
C ILE A 51 -4.96 -0.26 -7.59
N ALA A 52 -5.29 -0.92 -8.71
CA ALA A 52 -6.28 -0.43 -9.67
C ALA A 52 -7.66 -0.20 -9.02
N ILE A 53 -8.15 -1.18 -8.25
CA ILE A 53 -9.46 -1.08 -7.58
C ILE A 53 -9.44 0.01 -6.51
N ALA A 54 -8.43 0.06 -5.65
CA ALA A 54 -8.35 1.07 -4.59
C ALA A 54 -8.17 2.49 -5.16
N ALA A 55 -7.37 2.62 -6.22
CA ALA A 55 -7.14 3.88 -6.92
C ALA A 55 -8.41 4.39 -7.59
N TYR A 56 -9.18 3.50 -8.24
CA TYR A 56 -10.47 3.84 -8.82
C TYR A 56 -11.45 4.39 -7.77
N TYR A 57 -11.63 3.69 -6.64
CA TYR A 57 -12.55 4.14 -5.58
C TYR A 57 -12.14 5.46 -4.91
N THR A 58 -10.85 5.78 -4.90
CA THR A 58 -10.30 7.02 -4.33
C THR A 58 -10.13 8.13 -5.36
N LYS A 59 -10.46 7.86 -6.64
CA LYS A 59 -10.28 8.78 -7.79
C LYS A 59 -8.82 9.13 -8.08
N HIS A 60 -7.86 8.33 -7.62
CA HIS A 60 -6.44 8.43 -7.98
C HIS A 60 -6.22 7.81 -9.38
N TYR A 61 -6.71 8.49 -10.40
CA TYR A 61 -6.79 7.93 -11.75
C TYR A 61 -5.42 7.79 -12.43
N GLU A 62 -4.39 8.54 -12.00
CA GLU A 62 -3.02 8.32 -12.48
C GLU A 62 -2.49 6.97 -11.96
N GLN A 63 -2.65 6.69 -10.66
CA GLN A 63 -2.28 5.37 -10.11
C GLN A 63 -3.10 4.24 -10.75
N CYS A 64 -4.40 4.46 -10.95
CA CYS A 64 -5.28 3.48 -11.59
C CYS A 64 -4.81 3.14 -13.02
N SER A 65 -4.54 4.16 -13.84
CA SER A 65 -4.08 3.96 -15.22
C SER A 65 -2.74 3.22 -15.26
N ARG A 66 -1.80 3.60 -14.39
CA ARG A 66 -0.49 2.92 -14.29
C ARG A 66 -0.65 1.46 -13.90
N ALA A 67 -1.55 1.15 -12.96
CA ALA A 67 -1.82 -0.22 -12.56
C ALA A 67 -2.46 -1.04 -13.70
N CYS A 68 -3.41 -0.47 -14.44
CA CYS A 68 -3.97 -1.13 -15.64
C CYS A 68 -2.88 -1.45 -16.66
N ASN A 69 -1.98 -0.51 -16.97
CA ASN A 69 -0.90 -0.75 -17.91
C ASN A 69 0.02 -1.92 -17.47
N GLN A 70 0.28 -2.05 -16.16
CA GLN A 70 1.06 -3.19 -15.65
C GLN A 70 0.28 -4.50 -15.77
N LEU A 71 -1.01 -4.48 -15.44
CA LEU A 71 -1.90 -5.64 -15.60
C LEU A 71 -1.98 -6.12 -17.06
N GLU A 72 -1.94 -5.23 -18.05
CA GLU A 72 -1.94 -5.60 -19.47
C GLU A 72 -0.72 -6.44 -19.88
N THR A 73 0.38 -6.37 -19.13
CA THR A 73 1.60 -7.14 -19.39
C THR A 73 1.52 -8.57 -18.84
N VAL A 74 0.78 -8.76 -17.75
CA VAL A 74 0.66 -10.06 -17.05
C VAL A 74 -0.65 -10.81 -17.34
N LEU A 75 -1.71 -10.11 -17.77
CA LEU A 75 -3.00 -10.72 -18.10
C LEU A 75 -3.02 -11.27 -19.53
N VAL A 76 -3.79 -12.34 -19.74
CA VAL A 76 -3.96 -13.01 -21.04
C VAL A 76 -5.43 -13.22 -21.37
N ASP A 77 -5.69 -13.53 -22.65
CA ASP A 77 -6.99 -13.94 -23.19
C ASP A 77 -8.16 -13.06 -22.74
N LYS A 78 -9.12 -13.65 -22.02
CA LYS A 78 -10.37 -13.03 -21.59
C LYS A 78 -10.16 -11.95 -20.54
N ASP A 79 -9.19 -12.16 -19.64
CA ASP A 79 -8.93 -11.21 -18.55
C ASP A 79 -8.33 -9.92 -19.11
N LYS A 80 -7.45 -10.04 -20.12
CA LYS A 80 -6.90 -8.88 -20.83
C LYS A 80 -7.99 -8.11 -21.59
N ALA A 81 -8.83 -8.82 -22.35
CA ALA A 81 -9.94 -8.17 -23.08
C ALA A 81 -10.93 -7.47 -22.13
N ALA A 82 -11.19 -8.05 -20.96
CA ALA A 82 -12.03 -7.43 -19.93
C ALA A 82 -11.38 -6.17 -19.34
N LEU A 83 -10.07 -6.19 -19.09
CA LEU A 83 -9.31 -5.03 -18.65
C LEU A 83 -9.33 -3.91 -19.70
N ASP A 84 -9.09 -4.21 -20.97
CA ASP A 84 -9.10 -3.24 -22.06
C ASP A 84 -10.45 -2.52 -22.15
N ALA A 85 -11.55 -3.28 -22.07
CA ALA A 85 -12.91 -2.74 -22.06
C ALA A 85 -13.16 -1.82 -20.84
N LEU A 86 -12.70 -2.23 -19.66
CA LEU A 86 -12.83 -1.43 -18.43
C LEU A 86 -12.02 -0.13 -18.52
N THR A 87 -10.76 -0.22 -18.97
CA THR A 87 -9.86 0.93 -19.15
C THR A 87 -10.45 1.94 -20.13
N LEU A 88 -11.01 1.47 -21.26
CA LEU A 88 -11.70 2.34 -22.23
C LEU A 88 -12.90 3.06 -21.58
N GLN A 89 -13.73 2.35 -20.80
CA GLN A 89 -14.88 2.94 -20.13
C GLN A 89 -14.48 4.02 -19.12
N ILE A 90 -13.42 3.79 -18.35
CA ILE A 90 -12.96 4.73 -17.32
C ILE A 90 -12.31 5.97 -17.97
N PHE A 91 -11.34 5.76 -18.86
CA PHE A 91 -10.43 6.81 -19.33
C PHE A 91 -10.87 7.52 -20.63
N SER A 92 -11.96 7.08 -21.27
CA SER A 92 -12.58 7.85 -22.37
C SER A 92 -13.14 9.20 -21.92
N THR A 93 -13.53 9.31 -20.64
CA THR A 93 -14.14 10.51 -20.05
C THR A 93 -13.34 11.09 -18.88
N THR A 94 -12.41 10.30 -18.32
CA THR A 94 -11.63 10.68 -17.14
C THR A 94 -10.17 10.85 -17.49
N ARG A 95 -9.58 12.01 -17.16
CA ARG A 95 -8.14 12.20 -17.28
C ARG A 95 -7.41 11.45 -16.15
N PRO A 96 -6.32 10.71 -16.43
CA PRO A 96 -5.47 10.10 -15.41
C PRO A 96 -4.74 11.18 -14.59
N PHE A 97 -5.38 11.64 -13.54
CA PHE A 97 -4.85 12.64 -12.63
C PHE A 97 -5.22 12.27 -11.20
N ASP A 98 -4.24 12.33 -10.31
CA ASP A 98 -4.46 12.07 -8.89
C ASP A 98 -4.90 13.35 -8.17
N PRO A 99 -5.84 13.27 -7.21
CA PRO A 99 -6.21 14.39 -6.37
C PRO A 99 -4.97 15.00 -5.68
N PRO A 100 -4.90 16.33 -5.53
CA PRO A 100 -3.79 16.95 -4.83
C PRO A 100 -3.83 16.53 -3.35
N THR A 101 -2.81 15.81 -2.91
CA THR A 101 -2.61 15.46 -1.51
C THR A 101 -1.65 16.43 -0.86
N ARG A 102 -1.92 16.85 0.38
CA ARG A 102 -0.95 17.62 1.17
C ARG A 102 0.28 16.73 1.41
N PRO A 103 1.48 17.10 0.91
CA PRO A 103 2.66 16.28 1.10
C PRO A 103 3.07 16.27 2.57
N TYR A 104 3.51 15.13 3.06
CA TYR A 104 4.20 15.05 4.34
C TYR A 104 5.64 15.56 4.19
N GLU A 105 6.28 15.94 5.28
CA GLU A 105 7.68 16.33 5.26
C GLU A 105 8.57 15.18 5.76
N CYS A 106 9.68 14.94 5.07
CA CYS A 106 10.70 14.05 5.59
C CYS A 106 11.22 14.58 6.94
N PRO A 107 11.21 13.79 8.03
CA PRO A 107 11.71 14.23 9.33
C PRO A 107 13.21 14.57 9.34
N SER A 108 13.96 14.11 8.33
CA SER A 108 15.42 14.32 8.25
C SER A 108 15.81 15.57 7.44
N CYS A 109 15.19 15.79 6.28
CA CYS A 109 15.61 16.81 5.32
C CYS A 109 14.48 17.73 4.84
N LYS A 110 13.26 17.57 5.37
CA LYS A 110 12.07 18.36 5.02
C LYS A 110 11.62 18.28 3.56
N HIS A 111 12.22 17.40 2.75
CA HIS A 111 11.75 17.12 1.41
C HIS A 111 10.30 16.61 1.43
N PRO A 112 9.44 17.00 0.47
CA PRO A 112 8.08 16.47 0.34
C PRO A 112 8.08 14.94 0.16
N VAL A 113 7.22 14.25 0.90
CA VAL A 113 7.13 12.79 0.92
C VAL A 113 5.69 12.37 0.60
N LYS A 114 5.56 11.44 -0.34
CA LYS A 114 4.30 10.76 -0.65
C LYS A 114 3.91 9.86 0.51
N GLU A 115 2.61 9.71 0.76
CA GLU A 115 2.10 8.96 1.90
C GLU A 115 2.46 7.46 1.89
N TRP A 116 2.67 6.90 0.69
CA TRP A 116 3.07 5.52 0.48
C TRP A 116 4.57 5.34 0.25
N ALA A 117 5.38 6.40 0.38
CA ALA A 117 6.82 6.31 0.14
C ALA A 117 7.48 5.35 1.15
N ALA A 118 8.33 4.46 0.64
CA ALA A 118 9.19 3.59 1.45
C ALA A 118 10.54 4.26 1.80
N LYS A 119 10.94 5.29 1.07
CA LYS A 119 12.15 6.10 1.31
C LYS A 119 11.96 7.53 0.85
N CYS A 120 12.78 8.44 1.36
CA CYS A 120 12.81 9.83 0.94
C CYS A 120 13.59 10.00 -0.37
N ASP A 121 12.99 10.64 -1.37
CA ASP A 121 13.67 10.94 -2.65
C ASP A 121 14.78 12.00 -2.51
N GLY A 122 14.71 12.85 -1.47
CA GLY A 122 15.70 13.90 -1.24
C GLY A 122 16.96 13.44 -0.50
N CYS A 123 16.82 12.59 0.54
CA CYS A 123 17.96 12.17 1.38
C CYS A 123 18.18 10.65 1.47
N GLY A 124 17.35 9.85 0.80
CA GLY A 124 17.46 8.38 0.80
C GLY A 124 17.04 7.70 2.10
N ARG A 125 16.62 8.43 3.15
CA ARG A 125 16.16 7.85 4.41
C ARG A 125 15.00 6.89 4.17
N GLY A 126 15.16 5.63 4.59
CA GLY A 126 14.09 4.63 4.60
C GLY A 126 13.04 4.95 5.67
N PHE A 127 11.79 4.61 5.37
CA PHE A 127 10.66 4.78 6.29
C PHE A 127 10.11 3.42 6.70
N GLN A 128 9.65 3.32 7.95
CA GLN A 128 9.00 2.12 8.45
C GLN A 128 7.52 2.12 8.07
N THR A 129 6.96 0.94 7.87
CA THR A 129 5.52 0.76 7.64
C THR A 129 4.84 0.34 8.94
N CYS A 130 3.71 0.97 9.26
CA CYS A 130 2.87 0.56 10.38
C CYS A 130 2.20 -0.77 10.05
N MET A 131 2.55 -1.85 10.77
CA MET A 131 1.93 -3.16 10.52
C MET A 131 0.44 -3.20 10.85
N MET A 132 -0.09 -2.25 11.63
CA MET A 132 -1.53 -2.20 11.91
C MET A 132 -2.32 -1.54 10.78
N SER A 133 -1.75 -0.53 10.11
CA SER A 133 -2.51 0.35 9.21
C SER A 133 -1.97 0.45 7.78
N GLY A 134 -0.76 -0.04 7.51
CA GLY A 134 -0.06 0.14 6.24
C GLY A 134 0.51 1.55 6.05
N ALA A 135 0.29 2.50 6.97
CA ALA A 135 0.76 3.89 6.85
C ALA A 135 2.29 3.99 6.96
N THR A 136 2.89 4.97 6.28
CA THR A 136 4.31 5.31 6.45
C THR A 136 4.50 6.04 7.76
N ILE A 137 5.44 5.56 8.58
CA ILE A 137 5.74 6.15 9.88
C ILE A 137 6.78 7.26 9.67
N LEU A 138 6.34 8.52 9.80
CA LEU A 138 7.20 9.69 9.71
C LEU A 138 7.43 10.34 11.08
N ASP A 139 6.39 10.91 11.69
CA ASP A 139 6.46 11.64 12.96
C ASP A 139 5.42 11.14 13.99
N HIS A 140 5.15 9.84 13.96
CA HIS A 140 4.24 9.20 14.90
C HIS A 140 5.01 8.51 16.02
N ARG A 141 4.45 8.53 17.23
CA ARG A 141 4.88 7.61 18.28
C ARG A 141 4.62 6.18 17.85
N THR A 142 5.60 5.32 18.07
CA THR A 142 5.55 3.92 17.64
C THR A 142 5.81 2.98 18.78
N TYR A 143 5.18 1.82 18.67
CA TYR A 143 5.52 0.64 19.44
C TYR A 143 6.18 -0.37 18.50
N MET A 144 7.34 -0.88 18.89
CA MET A 144 8.06 -1.94 18.17
C MET A 144 7.81 -3.28 18.84
N CYS A 145 7.32 -4.26 18.09
CA CYS A 145 7.14 -5.61 18.61
C CYS A 145 8.48 -6.22 19.03
N LYS A 146 8.54 -6.73 20.27
CA LYS A 146 9.75 -7.35 20.84
C LYS A 146 10.14 -8.65 20.13
N THR A 147 9.17 -9.35 19.52
CA THR A 147 9.38 -10.62 18.81
C THR A 147 9.79 -10.41 17.35
N CYS A 148 8.97 -9.72 16.55
CA CYS A 148 9.24 -9.57 15.12
C CYS A 148 9.97 -8.27 14.75
N ARG A 149 10.25 -7.36 15.70
CA ARG A 149 10.91 -6.05 15.49
C ARG A 149 10.19 -5.08 14.54
N HIS A 150 8.97 -5.39 14.10
CA HIS A 150 8.19 -4.48 13.26
C HIS A 150 7.44 -3.44 14.10
N SER A 151 7.27 -2.25 13.52
CA SER A 151 6.67 -1.10 14.17
C SER A 151 5.16 -0.98 13.88
N CYS A 152 4.42 -0.52 14.88
CA CYS A 152 3.05 -0.05 14.74
C CYS A 152 2.95 1.37 15.30
N ILE A 153 2.08 2.19 14.73
CA ILE A 153 1.74 3.50 15.29
C ILE A 153 0.92 3.28 16.56
N GLU A 154 1.31 3.91 17.68
CA GLU A 154 0.74 3.61 19.00
C GLU A 154 -0.78 3.79 19.08
N HIS A 155 -1.33 4.81 18.42
CA HIS A 155 -2.77 5.07 18.47
C HIS A 155 -3.60 4.07 17.66
N GLU A 156 -3.01 3.37 16.69
CA GLU A 156 -3.68 2.36 15.86
C GLU A 156 -3.84 1.01 16.59
N ILE A 157 -3.04 0.77 17.63
CA ILE A 157 -3.01 -0.50 18.37
C ILE A 157 -3.61 -0.41 19.79
N ARG A 158 -4.34 0.66 20.11
CA ARG A 158 -4.91 0.87 21.46
C ARG A 158 -5.81 -0.29 21.91
N ASP A 159 -6.61 -0.80 20.98
CA ASP A 159 -7.59 -1.86 21.22
C ASP A 159 -7.08 -3.25 20.83
N VAL A 160 -5.76 -3.37 20.62
CA VAL A 160 -5.13 -4.60 20.13
C VAL A 160 -4.11 -5.10 21.16
N SER A 161 -4.24 -6.37 21.56
CA SER A 161 -3.35 -6.99 22.56
C SER A 161 -2.16 -7.72 21.94
N ASN A 162 -2.23 -8.05 20.65
CA ASN A 162 -1.28 -8.91 19.95
C ASN A 162 -0.72 -8.21 18.71
N CYS A 163 0.53 -8.49 18.36
CA CYS A 163 1.16 -7.96 17.17
C CYS A 163 0.35 -8.36 15.92
N PRO A 164 -0.01 -7.41 15.04
CA PRO A 164 -0.81 -7.73 13.85
C PRO A 164 -0.07 -8.64 12.86
N LEU A 165 1.27 -8.66 12.92
CA LEU A 165 2.11 -9.48 12.05
C LEU A 165 2.41 -10.87 12.64
N CYS A 166 2.95 -10.94 13.86
CA CYS A 166 3.43 -12.20 14.44
C CYS A 166 2.56 -12.74 15.58
N HIS A 167 1.47 -12.06 15.94
CA HIS A 167 0.53 -12.44 17.00
C HIS A 167 1.09 -12.56 18.42
N ALA A 168 2.38 -12.28 18.63
CA ALA A 168 2.96 -12.18 19.98
C ALA A 168 2.30 -11.06 20.80
N PRO A 169 2.17 -11.19 22.13
CA PRO A 169 1.65 -10.13 22.98
C PRO A 169 2.43 -8.82 22.82
N LEU A 170 1.71 -7.69 22.71
CA LEU A 170 2.31 -6.35 22.70
C LEU A 170 2.54 -5.83 24.12
N LYS A 171 1.90 -6.42 25.12
CA LYS A 171 2.03 -6.07 26.54
C LYS A 171 2.52 -7.28 27.31
#